data_AF-A0A645CQH7-F1
#
_entry.id   AF-A0A645CQH7-F1
#
_cell.length_a   1.000
_cell.length_b   1.000
_cell.length_c   1.000
_cell.angle_alpha   90.00
_cell.angle_beta   90.00
_cell.angle_gamma   90.00
#
_symmetry.space_group_name_H-M   'P 1'
#
loop_
_entity.id
_entity.type
_entity.pdbx_description
1 polymer ?
#
loop_
_entity_poly.entity_id
_entity_poly.type
_entity_poly.pdbx_seq_one_letter_code
_entity_poly.pdbx_strand_id
1 'polypeptide(L)' 'MTGSHAQTEGDVAELRGELRGILNRLLIDQLMRQEKELIVQASHDPAALIKYKELQNRRKALENPNLSST' A
#
# COMPACT_ATOMS: atom_id res chain seq x y z
N MET A 1 43.37 1.28 7.02
CA MET A 1 42.22 2.14 6.70
C MET A 1 41.33 1.38 5.74
N THR A 2 40.35 0.63 6.25
CA THR A 2 39.37 -0.08 5.42
C THR A 2 38.39 0.97 4.91
N GLY A 3 38.51 1.28 3.61
CA GLY A 3 37.76 2.34 2.97
C GLY A 3 36.24 2.12 3.08
N SER A 4 35.52 3.24 3.09
CA SER A 4 34.07 3.41 3.09
C SER A 4 33.33 2.79 1.88
N HIS A 5 33.91 1.77 1.24
CA HIS A 5 33.42 1.11 0.03
C HIS A 5 33.01 -0.36 0.24
N ALA A 6 33.04 -0.88 1.47
CA ALA A 6 32.69 -2.27 1.76
C ALA A 6 31.20 -2.52 2.04
N GLN A 7 30.34 -1.50 1.95
CA GLN A 7 28.94 -1.59 2.40
C GLN A 7 27.92 -1.44 1.25
N THR A 8 28.21 -1.99 0.07
CA THR A 8 27.33 -1.81 -1.11
C THR A 8 26.06 -2.65 -1.08
N GLU A 9 25.99 -3.70 -0.26
CA GLU A 9 24.80 -4.58 -0.18
C GLU A 9 23.70 -4.03 0.75
N GLY A 10 24.08 -3.30 1.81
CA GLY A 10 23.12 -2.66 2.73
C GLY A 10 22.32 -1.56 2.03
N ASP A 11 23.01 -0.72 1.24
CA ASP A 11 22.42 0.44 0.56
C ASP A 11 21.36 0.04 -0.47
N VAL A 12 21.58 -1.04 -1.24
CA VAL A 12 20.61 -1.49 -2.25
C VAL A 12 19.37 -2.12 -1.60
N ALA A 13 19.55 -2.90 -0.53
CA ALA A 13 18.44 -3.49 0.20
C ALA A 13 17.58 -2.42 0.89
N GLU A 14 18.22 -1.42 1.48
CA GLU A 14 17.57 -0.25 2.09
C GLU A 14 16.80 0.56 1.04
N LEU A 15 17.43 0.91 -0.09
CA LEU A 15 16.79 1.64 -1.18
C LEU A 15 15.57 0.89 -1.75
N ARG A 16 15.65 -0.44 -1.89
CA ARG A 16 14.49 -1.27 -2.27
C ARG A 16 13.37 -1.21 -1.24
N GLY A 17 13.73 -1.21 0.05
CA GLY A 17 12.80 -1.04 1.16
C GLY A 17 12.06 0.28 1.08
N GLU A 18 12.80 1.38 0.91
CA GLU A 18 12.24 2.73 0.78
C GLU A 18 11.32 2.86 -0.44
N LEU A 19 11.78 2.40 -1.62
CA LEU A 19 10.98 2.43 -2.84
C LEU A 19 9.66 1.67 -2.65
N ARG A 20 9.71 0.48 -2.06
CA ARG A 20 8.50 -0.30 -1.74
C ARG A 20 7.58 0.46 -0.77
N GLY A 21 8.14 1.14 0.23
CA GLY A 21 7.37 2.00 1.14
C GLY A 21 6.65 3.14 0.41
N ILE A 22 7.36 3.84 -0.48
CA ILE A 22 6.79 4.92 -1.30
C ILE A 22 5.68 4.39 -2.21
N LEU A 23 5.93 3.28 -2.91
CA LEU A 23 4.94 2.67 -3.80
C LEU A 23 3.69 2.20 -3.04
N ASN A 24 3.86 1.62 -1.86
CA ASN A 24 2.74 1.24 -1.00
C ASN A 24 1.91 2.47 -0.60
N ARG A 25 2.55 3.59 -0.24
CA ARG A 25 1.86 4.83 0.11
C ARG A 25 1.07 5.40 -1.06
N LEU A 26 1.66 5.44 -2.25
CA LEU A 26 0.97 5.88 -3.46
C LEU A 26 -0.24 5.00 -3.80
N LEU A 27 -0.09 3.68 -3.62
CA LEU A 27 -1.18 2.73 -3.85
C LEU A 27 -2.30 2.90 -2.81
N ILE A 28 -1.96 3.09 -1.54
CA ILE A 28 -2.94 3.40 -0.48
C ILE A 28 -3.72 4.67 -0.82
N ASP A 29 -3.03 5.74 -1.21
CA ASP A 29 -3.67 7.01 -1.58
C ASP A 29 -4.64 6.83 -2.77
N GLN A 30 -4.26 6.01 -3.76
CA GLN A 30 -5.14 5.68 -4.88
C GLN A 30 -6.37 4.88 -4.44
N LEU A 31 -6.19 3.85 -3.61
CA LEU A 31 -7.29 3.05 -3.08
C LEU A 31 -8.26 3.91 -2.28
N MET A 32 -7.75 4.84 -1.45
CA MET A 32 -8.59 5.78 -0.70
C MET A 32 -9.43 6.70 -1.60
N ARG A 33 -8.91 7.12 -2.76
CA ARG A 33 -9.68 7.91 -3.73
C ARG A 33 -10.82 7.08 -4.34
N GLN A 34 -10.52 5.85 -4.77
CA GLN A 34 -11.52 4.92 -5.32
C GLN A 34 -12.58 4.54 -4.28
N GLU A 35 -12.18 4.33 -3.02
CA GLU A 35 -13.10 4.07 -1.90
C GLU A 35 -14.12 5.22 -1.73
N LYS A 36 -13.66 6.48 -1.81
CA LYS A 36 -14.55 7.65 -1.73
C LYS A 36 -15.54 7.70 -2.88
N GLU A 37 -15.09 7.44 -4.11
CA GLU A 37 -15.95 7.36 -5.29
C GLU A 37 -17.03 6.28 -5.15
N LEU A 38 -16.65 5.10 -4.64
CA LEU A 38 -17.59 4.00 -4.40
C LEU A 38 -18.61 4.30 -3.31
N ILE A 39 -18.24 5.02 -2.24
CA ILE A 39 -19.19 5.48 -1.22
C ILE A 39 -20.22 6.43 -1.83
N VAL A 40 -19.80 7.36 -2.70
CA VAL A 40 -20.72 8.26 -3.41
C VAL A 40 -21.65 7.45 -4.31
N GLN A 41 -21.12 6.49 -5.06
CA GLN A 41 -21.90 5.62 -5.94
C GLN A 41 -22.90 4.73 -5.18
N ALA A 42 -22.57 4.30 -3.96
CA ALA A 42 -23.41 3.41 -3.15
C ALA A 42 -24.80 3.97 -2.83
N SER A 43 -24.97 5.30 -2.90
CA SER A 43 -26.28 5.94 -2.73
C SER A 43 -27.28 5.61 -3.87
N HIS A 44 -26.78 5.23 -5.05
CA HIS A 44 -27.59 4.89 -6.22
C HIS A 44 -27.40 3.43 -6.67
N ASP A 45 -26.30 2.79 -6.27
CA ASP A 45 -25.96 1.42 -6.58
C ASP A 45 -25.42 0.70 -5.33
N PRO A 46 -26.27 -0.01 -4.57
CA PRO A 46 -25.85 -0.73 -3.38
C PRO A 46 -24.75 -1.77 -3.62
N ALA A 47 -24.57 -2.27 -4.85
CA ALA A 47 -23.50 -3.22 -5.18
C ALA A 47 -22.11 -2.57 -5.11
N ALA A 48 -22.00 -1.24 -5.19
CA ALA A 48 -20.74 -0.50 -4.99
C ALA A 48 -20.13 -0.75 -3.60
N LEU A 49 -20.95 -1.08 -2.59
CA LEU A 49 -20.46 -1.43 -1.25
C LEU A 49 -19.62 -2.72 -1.21
N ILE A 50 -19.89 -3.66 -2.13
CA ILE A 50 -19.10 -4.90 -2.24
C ILE A 50 -17.67 -4.54 -2.68
N LYS A 51 -17.55 -3.77 -3.76
CA LYS A 51 -16.25 -3.28 -4.27
C LYS A 51 -15.52 -2.42 -3.25
N TYR A 52 -16.25 -1.56 -2.52
CA TYR A 52 -15.66 -0.74 -1.46
C TYR A 52 -15.00 -1.61 -0.38
N LYS A 53 -15.67 -2.67 0.07
CA LYS A 53 -15.11 -3.60 1.07
C LYS A 53 -13.85 -4.30 0.56
N GLU A 54 -13.82 -4.70 -0.71
CA GLU A 54 -12.63 -5.32 -1.33
C GLU A 54 -11.45 -4.34 -1.34
N LEU A 55 -11.65 -3.09 -1.77
CA LEU A 55 -10.60 -2.08 -1.77
C LEU A 55 -10.12 -1.75 -0.35
N GLN A 56 -11.05 -1.65 0.59
CA GLN A 56 -10.74 -1.40 1.99
C GLN A 56 -9.88 -2.52 2.60
N ASN A 57 -10.18 -3.78 2.30
CA ASN A 57 -9.39 -4.91 2.76
C ASN A 57 -7.98 -4.88 2.18
N ARG A 58 -7.85 -4.57 0.87
CA ARG A 58 -6.55 -4.41 0.22
C ARG A 58 -5.74 -3.27 0.83
N ARG A 59 -6.36 -2.13 1.12
CA ARG A 59 -5.71 -1.00 1.78
C ARG A 59 -5.22 -1.37 3.17
N LYS A 60 -6.05 -2.03 3.99
CA LYS A 60 -5.67 -2.50 5.33
C LYS A 60 -4.49 -3.48 5.31
N ALA A 61 -4.43 -4.36 4.31
CA ALA A 61 -3.30 -5.28 4.13
C ALA A 61 -1.99 -4.54 3.77
N LEU A 62 -2.07 -3.43 3.03
CA LEU A 62 -0.91 -2.59 2.70
C LEU A 62 -0.45 -1.72 3.88
N GLU A 63 -1.38 -1.25 4.71
CA GLU A 63 -1.10 -0.48 5.93
C GLU A 63 -0.47 -1.37 7.02
N ASN A 64 -0.89 -2.62 7.10
CA ASN A 64 -0.40 -3.59 8.07
C ASN A 64 0.09 -4.86 7.36
N PRO A 65 1.27 -4.84 6.73
CA PRO A 65 1.82 -6.00 6.02
C PRO A 65 2.01 -7.23 6.93
N ASN A 66 2.03 -7.07 8.26
CA ASN A 66 2.12 -8.16 9.24
C ASN A 66 0.78 -8.84 9.59
N LEU A 67 -0.37 -8.31 9.15
CA LEU A 67 -1.71 -8.87 9.45
C LEU A 67 -2.24 -9.81 8.36
N SER A 68 -1.52 -9.99 7.25
CA SER A 68 -1.98 -10.81 6.11
C SER A 68 -1.54 -12.28 6.17
N SER A 69 -1.03 -12.74 7.32
CA SER A 69 -0.38 -14.06 7.51
C SER A 69 -1.03 -14.96 8.58
N THR A 70 -2.33 -14.80 8.83
CA THR A 70 -3.15 -15.66 9.72
C THR A 70 -4.47 -15.95 9.05
#